data_AF-A0A2I1HW32-F1
#
_entry.id   AF-A0A2I1HW32-F1
#
_cell.length_a   1.000
_cell.length_b   1.000
_cell.length_c   1.000
_cell.angle_alpha   90.00
_cell.angle_beta   90.00
_cell.angle_gamma   90.00
#
_symmetry.space_group_name_H-M   'P 1'
#
loop_
_entity.id
_entity.type
_entity.pdbx_description
1 polymer ?
#
loop_
_entity_poly.entity_id
_entity_poly.type
_entity_poly.pdbx_seq_one_letter_code
_entity_poly.pdbx_strand_id
1 'polypeptide(L)'
;MSKYRHGCGVHFYKKYQEKTVFIRNNDGKLLPAGRLQGKNNHANLIYLRWKNRETKIVASLRTGVSYNSRYCTRNAFQKIKAKHTNMYNKELSNFQINLSPNPRTAKKQKKRFERPCRRVLSSENIKPGGTSNHATKLAAARKNKFLFLNSQTLRIGLRHLKFNKIGSLSSQQDYPFNIPYYNHVNTRQRPEDSPVPVIPIKNKCPEIVQKLSGKFV
;
A
#
# COMPACT_ATOMS: atom_id res chain seq x y z
N MET A 1 22.34 -33.36 -29.05
CA MET A 1 21.62 -32.40 -28.16
C MET A 1 22.39 -31.08 -28.13
N SER A 2 21.75 -29.93 -28.39
CA SER A 2 22.46 -28.64 -28.55
C SER A 2 22.68 -27.90 -27.22
N LYS A 3 23.85 -27.27 -27.07
CA LYS A 3 24.40 -26.68 -25.84
C LYS A 3 23.73 -25.38 -25.33
N TYR A 4 22.61 -24.94 -25.92
CA TYR A 4 22.08 -23.57 -25.71
C TYR A 4 20.56 -23.46 -25.55
N ARG A 5 19.88 -24.44 -24.93
CA ARG A 5 18.46 -24.27 -24.55
C ARG A 5 18.36 -23.90 -23.07
N HIS A 6 17.95 -22.65 -22.80
CA HIS A 6 17.60 -22.17 -21.47
C HIS A 6 16.46 -23.02 -20.89
N GLY A 7 16.61 -23.49 -19.65
CA GLY A 7 15.63 -24.35 -19.00
C GLY A 7 14.25 -23.68 -18.89
N CYS A 8 13.19 -24.42 -19.21
CA CYS A 8 11.82 -24.00 -18.96
C CYS A 8 11.60 -23.74 -17.45
N GLY A 9 10.57 -22.97 -17.09
CA GLY A 9 10.25 -22.68 -15.68
C GLY A 9 10.14 -23.95 -14.82
N VAL A 10 9.70 -25.07 -15.40
CA VAL A 10 9.66 -26.38 -14.76
C VAL A 10 11.06 -26.90 -14.41
N HIS A 11 12.04 -26.74 -15.30
CA HIS A 11 13.45 -27.11 -15.03
C HIS A 11 14.12 -26.20 -14.00
N PHE A 12 13.72 -24.92 -13.93
CA PHE A 12 14.18 -24.01 -12.88
C PHE A 12 13.73 -24.50 -11.50
N TYR A 13 12.44 -24.84 -11.33
CA TYR A 13 11.94 -25.34 -10.05
C TYR A 13 12.56 -26.69 -9.65
N LYS A 14 12.75 -27.62 -10.59
CA LYS A 14 13.34 -28.93 -10.31
C LYS A 14 14.83 -28.84 -9.92
N LYS A 15 15.58 -27.92 -10.52
CA LYS A 15 17.03 -27.72 -10.23
C LYS A 15 17.30 -26.94 -8.94
N TYR A 16 16.37 -26.09 -8.51
CA TYR A 16 16.55 -25.20 -7.36
C TYR A 16 15.53 -25.42 -6.24
N GLN A 17 14.83 -26.56 -6.22
CA GLN A 17 13.83 -26.91 -5.22
C GLN A 17 14.38 -26.80 -3.78
N GLU A 18 15.61 -27.27 -3.56
CA GLU A 18 16.31 -27.19 -2.27
C GLU A 18 16.88 -25.79 -1.97
N LYS A 19 17.10 -24.96 -3.00
CA LYS A 19 17.79 -23.66 -2.89
C LYS A 19 16.87 -22.44 -2.88
N THR A 20 15.58 -22.60 -3.20
CA THR A 20 14.64 -21.48 -3.43
C THR A 20 13.74 -21.13 -2.24
N VAL A 21 13.81 -21.85 -1.12
CA VAL A 21 12.98 -21.59 0.07
C VAL A 21 13.81 -21.49 1.34
N PHE A 22 14.80 -20.60 1.36
CA PHE A 22 15.43 -20.19 2.61
C PHE A 22 14.83 -18.88 3.07
N ILE A 23 13.92 -18.94 4.05
CA ILE A 23 13.58 -17.76 4.85
C ILE A 23 14.75 -17.57 5.81
N ARG A 24 15.57 -16.54 5.56
CA ARG A 24 16.60 -16.10 6.51
C ARG A 24 15.96 -15.15 7.50
N ASN A 25 16.23 -15.37 8.79
CA ASN A 25 15.95 -14.36 9.81
C ASN A 25 16.89 -13.15 9.65
N ASN A 26 16.64 -12.08 10.41
CA ASN A 26 17.51 -10.89 10.43
C ASN A 26 18.97 -11.23 10.78
N ASP A 27 19.19 -12.33 11.49
CA ASP A 27 20.52 -12.83 11.88
C ASP A 27 21.15 -13.81 10.88
N GLY A 28 20.60 -13.92 9.66
CA GLY A 28 21.14 -14.76 8.58
C GLY A 28 20.92 -16.27 8.73
N LYS A 29 20.41 -16.74 9.87
CA LYS A 29 20.15 -18.17 10.13
C LYS A 29 19.03 -18.72 9.22
N LEU A 30 19.26 -19.92 8.67
CA LEU A 30 18.30 -20.66 7.84
C LEU A 30 17.20 -21.23 8.74
N LEU A 31 15.95 -20.88 8.49
CA LEU A 31 14.81 -21.51 9.16
C LEU A 31 14.52 -22.89 8.55
N PRO A 32 14.15 -23.90 9.36
CA PRO A 32 13.76 -25.21 8.84
C PRO A 32 12.60 -25.11 7.85
N ALA A 33 12.65 -25.95 6.81
CA ALA A 33 11.65 -26.06 5.74
C ALA A 33 10.22 -26.43 6.24
N GLY A 34 10.08 -26.74 7.53
CA GLY A 34 8.82 -27.13 8.19
C GLY A 34 7.88 -25.98 8.57
N ARG A 35 8.20 -24.71 8.28
CA ARG A 35 7.22 -23.62 8.44
C ARG A 35 6.21 -23.70 7.29
N LEU A 36 5.24 -24.61 7.43
CA LEU A 36 4.13 -24.85 6.52
C LEU A 36 3.66 -23.52 5.91
N GLN A 37 3.78 -23.37 4.58
CA GLN A 37 3.36 -22.18 3.84
C GLN A 37 1.82 -22.14 3.74
N GLY A 38 1.13 -22.15 4.89
CA GLY A 38 -0.31 -22.06 4.97
C GLY A 38 -0.81 -20.62 4.82
N LYS A 39 -2.01 -20.46 4.26
CA LYS A 39 -2.70 -19.16 4.17
C LYS A 39 -2.83 -18.51 5.55
N ASN A 40 -3.05 -19.30 6.60
CA ASN A 40 -3.18 -18.82 7.98
C ASN A 40 -1.85 -18.29 8.54
N ASN A 41 -0.72 -18.94 8.24
CA ASN A 41 0.60 -18.46 8.65
C ASN A 41 0.94 -17.13 7.99
N HIS A 42 0.60 -16.99 6.71
CA HIS A 42 0.75 -15.70 6.01
C HIS A 42 -0.14 -14.61 6.64
N ALA A 43 -1.39 -14.94 6.99
CA ALA A 43 -2.31 -14.02 7.66
C ALA A 43 -1.78 -13.58 9.03
N ASN A 44 -1.31 -14.51 9.86
CA ASN A 44 -0.73 -14.23 11.17
C ASN A 44 0.52 -13.34 11.07
N LEU A 45 1.38 -13.58 10.07
CA LEU A 45 2.54 -12.73 9.81
C LEU A 45 2.11 -11.30 9.42
N ILE A 46 1.06 -11.15 8.61
CA ILE A 46 0.52 -9.83 8.25
C ILE A 46 -0.04 -9.14 9.50
N TYR A 47 -0.79 -9.86 10.34
CA TYR A 47 -1.29 -9.35 11.60
C TYR A 47 -0.16 -8.82 12.48
N LEU A 48 0.91 -9.59 12.69
CA LEU A 48 2.05 -9.18 13.52
C LEU A 48 2.73 -7.94 12.93
N ARG A 49 2.99 -7.92 11.62
CA ARG A 49 3.59 -6.76 10.94
C ARG A 49 2.75 -5.50 11.08
N TRP A 50 1.43 -5.63 10.96
CA TRP A 50 0.51 -4.52 11.17
C TRP A 50 0.51 -4.05 12.62
N LYS A 51 0.40 -4.99 13.58
CA LYS A 51 0.37 -4.71 15.02
C LYS A 51 1.64 -3.97 15.48
N ASN A 52 2.79 -4.43 15.00
CA ASN A 52 4.11 -3.85 15.28
C ASN A 52 4.41 -2.58 14.46
N ARG A 53 3.50 -2.15 13.59
CA ARG A 53 3.68 -1.02 12.66
C ARG A 53 4.96 -1.14 11.81
N GLU A 54 5.32 -2.36 11.45
CA GLU A 54 6.51 -2.66 10.67
C GLU A 54 6.45 -1.98 9.30
N THR A 55 7.51 -1.26 8.97
CA THR A 55 7.68 -0.63 7.67
C THR A 55 8.87 -1.25 6.97
N LYS A 56 8.63 -1.79 5.78
CA LYS A 56 9.67 -2.36 4.92
C LYS A 56 10.06 -1.35 3.85
N ILE A 57 11.34 -1.04 3.73
CA ILE A 57 11.88 -0.31 2.59
C ILE A 57 12.06 -1.29 1.43
N VAL A 58 11.49 -0.97 0.27
CA VAL A 58 11.60 -1.75 -0.96
C VAL A 58 12.35 -0.92 -1.99
N ALA A 59 13.51 -1.39 -2.43
CA ALA A 59 14.32 -0.75 -3.46
C ALA A 59 14.48 -1.66 -4.69
N SER A 60 14.43 -1.07 -5.87
CA SER A 60 14.66 -1.74 -7.16
C SER A 60 15.93 -1.20 -7.80
N LEU A 61 16.99 -2.00 -7.79
CA LEU A 61 18.26 -1.69 -8.46
C LEU A 61 18.10 -1.60 -9.99
N ARG A 62 17.08 -2.25 -10.55
CA ARG A 62 16.82 -2.26 -12.00
C ARG A 62 16.32 -0.92 -12.52
N THR A 63 15.48 -0.24 -11.74
CA THR A 63 14.80 1.02 -12.11
C THR A 63 15.31 2.21 -11.30
N GLY A 64 16.10 1.99 -10.25
CA GLY A 64 16.60 3.06 -9.38
C GLY A 64 15.48 3.73 -8.59
N VAL A 65 14.49 2.96 -8.11
CA VAL A 65 13.39 3.51 -7.30
C VAL A 65 13.32 2.81 -5.96
N SER A 66 12.85 3.52 -4.94
CA SER A 66 12.55 2.97 -3.64
C SER A 66 11.22 3.51 -3.10
N TYR A 67 10.62 2.76 -2.18
CA TYR A 67 9.42 3.17 -1.47
C TYR A 67 9.27 2.38 -0.16
N ASN A 68 8.49 2.93 0.75
CA ASN A 68 8.08 2.27 1.97
C ASN A 68 6.84 1.42 1.73
N SER A 69 6.81 0.26 2.35
CA SER A 69 5.72 -0.71 2.28
C SER A 69 5.33 -1.11 3.70
N ARG A 70 4.09 -0.84 4.10
CA ARG A 70 3.55 -1.25 5.40
C ARG A 70 2.16 -1.87 5.26
N TYR A 71 1.76 -2.65 6.25
CA TYR A 71 0.39 -3.14 6.35
C TYR A 71 -0.42 -2.20 7.24
N CYS A 72 -1.62 -1.87 6.79
CA CYS A 72 -2.57 -1.03 7.51
C CYS A 72 -3.96 -1.64 7.43
N THR A 73 -4.75 -1.49 8.48
CA THR A 73 -6.15 -1.90 8.50
C THR A 73 -7.01 -0.93 7.70
N ARG A 74 -8.23 -1.37 7.38
CA ARG A 74 -9.25 -0.46 6.87
C ARG A 74 -9.68 0.48 8.00
N ASN A 75 -10.13 1.69 7.65
CA ASN A 75 -10.62 2.63 8.66
C ASN A 75 -11.84 2.03 9.39
N ALA A 76 -11.81 2.03 10.73
CA ALA A 76 -12.85 1.49 11.61
C ALA A 76 -14.24 2.13 11.37
N PHE A 77 -14.27 3.36 10.85
CA PHE A 77 -15.52 4.07 10.58
C PHE A 77 -16.23 3.65 9.27
N GLN A 78 -15.62 2.79 8.44
CA GLN A 78 -16.23 2.36 7.17
C GLN A 78 -17.04 1.06 7.33
N LYS A 79 -18.28 1.07 6.84
CA LYS A 79 -19.16 -0.11 6.83
C LYS A 79 -18.48 -1.31 6.15
N ILE A 80 -18.44 -2.45 6.85
CA ILE A 80 -17.90 -3.71 6.37
C ILE A 80 -18.97 -4.45 5.58
N LYS A 81 -18.70 -4.70 4.29
CA LYS A 81 -19.45 -5.63 3.44
C LYS A 81 -18.72 -6.98 3.44
N ALA A 82 -19.39 -8.04 3.88
CA ALA A 82 -18.89 -9.43 3.83
C ALA A 82 -18.35 -9.77 2.44
N LYS A 83 -17.31 -10.60 2.40
CA LYS A 83 -16.65 -11.17 1.20
C LYS A 83 -16.10 -10.15 0.19
N HIS A 84 -16.38 -8.86 0.39
CA HIS A 84 -15.94 -7.75 -0.45
C HIS A 84 -14.93 -6.85 0.27
N THR A 85 -14.99 -6.79 1.60
CA THR A 85 -14.09 -5.94 2.39
C THR A 85 -12.82 -6.68 2.75
N ASN A 86 -11.67 -6.15 2.29
CA ASN A 86 -10.37 -6.64 2.73
C ASN A 86 -10.09 -6.18 4.18
N MET A 87 -9.51 -7.07 4.97
CA MET A 87 -9.11 -6.81 6.36
C MET A 87 -7.92 -5.85 6.41
N TYR A 88 -6.95 -6.11 5.54
CA TYR A 88 -5.70 -5.38 5.47
C TYR A 88 -5.50 -4.80 4.07
N ASN A 89 -4.87 -3.64 4.06
CA ASN A 89 -4.31 -3.01 2.89
C ASN A 89 -2.78 -2.96 3.04
N LYS A 90 -2.08 -3.13 1.94
CA LYS A 90 -0.68 -2.79 1.81
C LYS A 90 -0.56 -1.35 1.36
N GLU A 91 -0.01 -0.49 2.21
CA GLU A 91 0.26 0.90 1.88
C GLU A 91 1.67 1.03 1.29
N LEU A 92 1.77 1.72 0.17
CA LEU A 92 3.02 2.14 -0.45
C LEU A 92 3.13 3.66 -0.34
N SER A 93 4.22 4.15 0.25
CA SER A 93 4.45 5.57 0.51
C SER A 93 5.94 5.92 0.36
N ASN A 94 6.28 7.20 0.49
CA ASN A 94 7.66 7.71 0.45
C ASN A 94 8.41 7.24 -0.80
N PHE A 95 7.78 7.39 -1.97
CA PHE A 95 8.41 7.04 -3.23
C PHE A 95 9.61 7.96 -3.49
N GLN A 96 10.72 7.37 -3.90
CA GLN A 96 11.95 8.06 -4.22
C GLN A 96 12.62 7.45 -5.46
N ILE A 97 13.34 8.28 -6.21
CA ILE A 97 14.18 7.85 -7.33
C ILE A 97 15.63 7.97 -6.90
N ASN A 98 16.24 6.83 -6.60
CA ASN A 98 17.63 6.70 -6.16
C ASN A 98 18.42 6.03 -7.30
N LEU A 99 18.97 6.85 -8.20
CA LEU A 99 19.75 6.37 -9.34
C LEU A 99 21.14 5.91 -8.90
N SER A 100 21.73 5.02 -9.70
CA SER A 100 23.11 4.59 -9.52
C SER A 100 24.06 5.78 -9.68
N PRO A 101 25.16 5.85 -8.91
CA PRO A 101 26.19 6.86 -9.11
C PRO A 101 26.88 6.73 -10.48
N ASN A 102 26.87 5.54 -11.10
CA ASN A 102 27.40 5.34 -12.43
C ASN A 102 26.45 5.93 -13.49
N PRO A 103 26.86 6.92 -14.30
CA PRO A 103 25.99 7.63 -15.23
C PRO A 103 25.42 6.72 -16.32
N ARG A 104 26.19 5.73 -16.79
CA ARG A 104 25.71 4.76 -17.80
C ARG A 104 24.59 3.89 -17.23
N THR A 105 24.69 3.52 -15.96
CA THR A 105 23.67 2.74 -15.25
C THR A 105 22.45 3.60 -14.91
N ALA A 106 22.65 4.83 -14.43
CA ALA A 106 21.60 5.80 -14.15
C ALA A 106 20.73 6.06 -15.38
N LYS A 107 21.34 6.30 -16.54
CA LYS A 107 20.63 6.49 -17.81
C LYS A 107 19.74 5.29 -18.17
N LYS A 108 20.23 4.07 -17.94
CA LYS A 108 19.46 2.83 -18.17
C LYS A 108 18.32 2.68 -17.17
N GLN A 109 18.55 2.97 -15.89
CA GLN A 109 17.52 2.93 -14.84
C GLN A 109 16.39 3.91 -15.15
N LYS A 110 16.73 5.17 -15.47
CA LYS A 110 15.77 6.21 -15.86
C LYS A 110 14.91 5.76 -17.05
N LYS A 111 15.52 5.31 -18.15
CA LYS A 111 14.80 4.79 -19.33
C LYS A 111 13.87 3.63 -18.98
N ARG A 112 14.28 2.75 -18.06
CA ARG A 112 13.47 1.61 -17.63
C ARG A 112 12.31 2.01 -16.74
N PHE A 113 12.44 3.06 -15.92
CA PHE A 113 11.36 3.60 -15.10
C PHE A 113 10.37 4.41 -15.93
N GLU A 114 10.83 5.18 -16.90
CA GLU A 114 9.96 5.95 -17.80
C GLU A 114 9.03 5.09 -18.66
N ARG A 115 9.47 3.88 -19.04
CA ARG A 115 8.66 2.93 -19.83
C ARG A 115 7.33 2.57 -19.15
N PRO A 116 7.30 2.05 -17.91
CA PRO A 116 6.05 1.80 -17.21
C PRO A 116 5.30 3.10 -16.88
N CYS A 117 5.98 4.23 -16.61
CA CYS A 117 5.30 5.52 -16.45
C CYS A 117 4.47 5.85 -17.70
N ARG A 118 5.10 5.82 -18.90
CA ARG A 118 4.41 6.08 -20.17
C ARG A 118 3.22 5.15 -20.37
N ARG A 119 3.40 3.84 -20.16
CA ARG A 119 2.33 2.84 -20.31
C ARG A 119 1.17 3.05 -19.34
N VAL A 120 1.44 3.47 -18.10
CA VAL A 120 0.39 3.68 -17.09
C VAL A 120 -0.33 5.00 -17.34
N LEU A 121 0.40 6.07 -17.64
CA LEU A 121 -0.16 7.38 -17.89
C LEU A 121 -0.89 7.45 -19.25
N SER A 122 -0.52 6.60 -20.21
CA SER A 122 -1.31 6.45 -21.45
C SER A 122 -2.65 5.74 -21.24
N SER A 123 -2.87 5.10 -20.07
CA SER A 123 -4.16 4.49 -19.71
C SER A 123 -5.10 5.46 -18.96
N GLU A 124 -4.77 6.75 -19.01
CA GLU A 124 -5.62 7.81 -18.49
C GLU A 124 -6.97 7.84 -19.21
N ASN A 125 -8.05 7.86 -18.42
CA ASN A 125 -9.41 8.04 -18.94
C ASN A 125 -9.65 9.54 -19.12
N ILE A 126 -9.44 10.05 -20.33
CA ILE A 126 -9.70 11.45 -20.70
C ILE A 126 -10.99 11.48 -21.51
N LYS A 127 -11.93 12.37 -21.15
CA LYS A 127 -13.17 12.56 -21.91
C LYS A 127 -12.85 13.17 -23.29
N PRO A 128 -13.67 12.95 -24.32
CA PRO A 128 -13.51 13.63 -25.60
C PRO A 128 -13.43 15.15 -25.41
N GLY A 129 -12.41 15.80 -25.99
CA GLY A 129 -12.14 17.23 -25.80
C GLY A 129 -11.48 17.62 -24.47
N GLY A 130 -11.23 16.68 -23.58
CA GLY A 130 -10.52 16.91 -22.32
C GLY A 130 -8.99 16.89 -22.47
N THR A 131 -8.29 17.57 -21.57
CA THR A 131 -6.82 17.55 -21.49
C THR A 131 -6.34 16.70 -20.31
N SER A 132 -5.12 16.15 -20.42
CA SER A 132 -4.49 15.41 -19.33
C SER A 132 -4.14 16.36 -18.19
N ASN A 133 -4.55 16.03 -16.97
CA ASN A 133 -4.25 16.82 -15.78
C ASN A 133 -3.70 15.92 -14.65
N HIS A 134 -3.19 16.52 -13.58
CA HIS A 134 -2.58 15.75 -12.48
C HIS A 134 -3.55 14.74 -11.85
N ALA A 135 -4.85 15.06 -11.77
CA ALA A 135 -5.86 14.19 -11.21
C ALA A 135 -6.12 12.95 -12.09
N THR A 136 -6.18 13.10 -13.42
CA THR A 136 -6.33 11.97 -14.35
C THR A 136 -5.12 11.04 -14.27
N LYS A 137 -3.90 11.60 -14.22
CA LYS A 137 -2.65 10.84 -14.03
C LYS A 137 -2.68 10.02 -12.74
N LEU A 138 -3.04 10.67 -11.63
CA LEU A 138 -3.15 10.02 -10.32
C LEU A 138 -4.23 8.93 -10.31
N ALA A 139 -5.37 9.14 -10.99
CA ALA A 139 -6.42 8.15 -11.10
C ALA A 139 -5.95 6.91 -11.89
N ALA A 140 -5.29 7.12 -13.03
CA ALA A 140 -4.70 6.05 -13.83
C ALA A 140 -3.63 5.27 -13.04
N ALA A 141 -2.77 5.99 -12.33
CA ALA A 141 -1.75 5.39 -11.48
C ALA A 141 -2.35 4.57 -10.33
N ARG A 142 -3.41 5.06 -9.67
CA ARG A 142 -4.15 4.32 -8.62
C ARG A 142 -4.80 3.06 -9.17
N LYS A 143 -5.46 3.14 -10.32
CA LYS A 143 -6.07 1.97 -11.01
C LYS A 143 -5.02 0.90 -11.29
N ASN A 144 -3.85 1.30 -11.75
CA ASN A 144 -2.72 0.42 -12.07
C ASN A 144 -1.80 0.10 -10.88
N LYS A 145 -2.09 0.61 -9.67
CA LYS A 145 -1.29 0.42 -8.45
C LYS A 145 0.18 0.83 -8.64
N PHE A 146 0.41 1.95 -9.31
CA PHE A 146 1.73 2.42 -9.72
C PHE A 146 2.13 3.72 -9.01
N LEU A 147 3.35 3.77 -8.48
CA LEU A 147 3.93 4.96 -7.88
C LEU A 147 4.81 5.69 -8.90
N PHE A 148 4.61 7.00 -9.02
CA PHE A 148 5.43 7.83 -9.90
C PHE A 148 5.77 9.22 -9.35
N LEU A 149 5.11 9.64 -8.26
CA LEU A 149 5.35 10.91 -7.57
C LEU A 149 5.74 10.67 -6.12
N ASN A 150 6.59 11.53 -5.58
CA ASN A 150 7.08 11.40 -4.20
C ASN A 150 5.97 11.63 -3.17
N SER A 151 5.02 12.53 -3.45
CA SER A 151 3.85 12.82 -2.61
C SER A 151 2.74 11.76 -2.68
N GLN A 152 2.87 10.77 -3.57
CA GLN A 152 1.85 9.77 -3.78
C GLN A 152 1.87 8.70 -2.68
N THR A 153 0.69 8.41 -2.14
CA THR A 153 0.47 7.23 -1.29
C THR A 153 -0.58 6.33 -1.96
N LEU A 154 -0.34 5.03 -1.94
CA LEU A 154 -1.23 4.01 -2.50
C LEU A 154 -1.61 2.97 -1.45
N ARG A 155 -2.88 2.57 -1.42
CA ARG A 155 -3.35 1.46 -0.58
C ARG A 155 -3.88 0.35 -1.48
N ILE A 156 -3.31 -0.84 -1.34
CA ILE A 156 -3.63 -2.02 -2.13
C ILE A 156 -4.25 -3.07 -1.21
N GLY A 157 -5.53 -3.40 -1.42
CA GLY A 157 -6.22 -4.41 -0.62
C GLY A 157 -5.65 -5.82 -0.79
N LEU A 158 -5.53 -6.55 0.32
CA LEU A 158 -5.13 -7.96 0.33
C LEU A 158 -6.34 -8.84 0.05
N ARG A 159 -6.53 -9.23 -1.22
CA ARG A 159 -7.74 -9.92 -1.70
C ARG A 159 -8.05 -11.26 -1.02
N HIS A 160 -7.05 -11.91 -0.41
CA HIS A 160 -7.23 -13.21 0.25
C HIS A 160 -7.52 -13.08 1.75
N LEU A 161 -7.41 -11.87 2.33
CA LEU A 161 -7.77 -11.58 3.72
C LEU A 161 -8.96 -10.64 3.73
N LYS A 162 -10.16 -11.23 3.86
CA LYS A 162 -11.43 -10.52 3.77
C LYS A 162 -12.32 -10.89 4.95
N PHE A 163 -13.17 -9.95 5.34
CA PHE A 163 -14.22 -10.23 6.31
C PHE A 163 -15.29 -11.13 5.71
N ASN A 164 -15.68 -12.17 6.44
CA ASN A 164 -16.71 -13.13 6.05
C ASN A 164 -18.12 -12.65 6.38
N LYS A 165 -18.30 -11.82 7.42
CA LYS A 165 -19.62 -11.36 7.91
C LYS A 165 -19.85 -9.87 7.61
N ILE A 166 -21.11 -9.49 7.43
CA ILE A 166 -21.59 -8.12 7.18
C ILE A 166 -21.93 -7.50 8.53
N GLY A 167 -21.53 -6.25 8.78
CA GLY A 167 -22.14 -5.41 9.82
C GLY A 167 -21.89 -5.78 11.29
N SER A 168 -21.48 -7.01 11.61
CA SER A 168 -21.11 -7.42 12.97
C SER A 168 -19.61 -7.27 13.21
N LEU A 169 -19.25 -7.01 14.48
CA LEU A 169 -17.90 -7.23 15.00
C LEU A 169 -17.42 -8.61 14.53
N SER A 170 -16.30 -8.64 13.81
CA SER A 170 -15.75 -9.90 13.36
C SER A 170 -15.26 -10.63 14.61
N SER A 171 -15.85 -11.78 14.93
CA SER A 171 -15.36 -12.58 16.04
C SER A 171 -14.06 -13.26 15.65
N GLN A 172 -13.09 -13.29 16.56
CA GLN A 172 -11.85 -14.03 16.37
C GLN A 172 -12.11 -15.53 16.14
N GLN A 173 -13.23 -16.06 16.62
CA GLN A 173 -13.64 -17.46 16.44
C GLN A 173 -13.97 -17.81 14.98
N ASP A 174 -14.32 -16.82 14.15
CA ASP A 174 -14.69 -17.05 12.74
C ASP A 174 -13.47 -17.26 11.81
N TYR A 175 -12.25 -17.12 12.34
CA TYR A 175 -11.02 -17.17 11.54
C TYR A 175 -9.95 -18.02 12.23
N PRO A 176 -9.26 -18.90 11.47
CA PRO A 176 -8.15 -19.71 11.99
C PRO A 176 -6.84 -18.91 12.06
N PHE A 177 -6.91 -17.58 12.07
CA PHE A 177 -5.77 -16.66 12.11
C PHE A 177 -6.18 -15.36 12.83
N ASN A 178 -5.19 -14.64 13.36
CA ASN A 178 -5.40 -13.41 14.10
C ASN A 178 -5.97 -12.31 13.20
N ILE A 179 -7.06 -11.70 13.64
CA ILE A 179 -7.73 -10.61 12.94
C ILE A 179 -7.51 -9.28 13.68
N PRO A 180 -7.54 -8.14 12.97
CA PRO A 180 -7.49 -6.85 13.63
C PRO A 180 -8.82 -6.62 14.34
N TYR A 181 -8.81 -6.51 15.66
CA TYR A 181 -9.99 -6.13 16.44
C TYR A 181 -10.38 -4.69 16.08
N TYR A 182 -11.63 -4.48 15.65
CA TYR A 182 -12.23 -3.16 15.61
C TYR A 182 -13.13 -3.02 16.82
N ASN A 183 -12.70 -2.29 17.84
CA ASN A 183 -13.65 -1.80 18.83
C ASN A 183 -14.47 -0.72 18.12
N HIS A 184 -15.64 -1.09 17.59
CA HIS A 184 -16.69 -0.11 17.38
C HIS A 184 -17.13 0.31 18.78
N VAL A 185 -16.40 1.24 19.40
CA VAL A 185 -17.01 2.02 20.47
C VAL A 185 -18.14 2.76 19.77
N ASN A 186 -19.35 2.24 19.91
CA ASN A 186 -20.55 2.98 19.59
C ASN A 186 -20.57 4.16 20.55
N THR A 187 -19.93 5.28 20.19
CA THR A 187 -20.24 6.57 20.81
C THR A 187 -21.62 7.00 20.31
N ARG A 188 -22.62 6.28 20.78
CA ARG A 188 -24.03 6.66 20.82
C ARG A 188 -24.56 6.29 22.20
N GLN A 189 -23.84 6.70 23.23
CA GLN A 189 -24.44 7.09 24.48
C GLN A 189 -23.93 8.50 24.73
N ARG A 190 -24.76 9.48 24.33
CA ARG A 190 -24.76 10.76 25.00
C ARG A 190 -25.09 10.41 26.46
N PRO A 191 -24.28 10.79 27.46
CA PRO A 191 -24.80 10.89 28.80
C PRO A 191 -25.90 11.95 28.71
N GLU A 192 -27.16 11.50 28.73
CA GLU A 192 -28.22 12.37 29.23
C GLU A 192 -27.82 12.71 30.67
N ASP A 193 -27.99 13.97 31.05
CA ASP A 193 -27.70 14.54 32.36
C ASP A 193 -26.24 14.94 32.63
N SER A 194 -25.82 16.04 31.99
CA SER A 194 -24.88 16.98 32.61
C SER A 194 -25.21 18.41 32.15
N PRO A 195 -25.36 19.38 33.08
CA PRO A 195 -25.83 20.72 32.74
C PRO A 195 -24.79 21.45 31.89
N VAL A 196 -25.24 22.04 30.78
CA VAL A 196 -24.42 22.80 29.84
C VAL A 196 -23.90 24.07 30.51
N PRO A 197 -22.58 24.34 30.56
CA PRO A 197 -22.10 25.65 30.94
C PRO A 197 -22.33 26.61 29.77
N VAL A 198 -23.12 27.66 30.00
CA VAL A 198 -23.31 28.77 29.07
C VAL A 198 -21.98 29.53 28.98
N ILE A 199 -21.36 29.52 27.79
CA ILE A 199 -20.22 30.39 27.48
C ILE A 199 -20.72 31.52 26.57
N PRO A 200 -20.45 32.81 26.89
CA PRO A 200 -20.97 33.94 26.12
C PRO A 200 -20.35 34.03 24.73
N ILE A 201 -21.19 34.30 23.73
CA ILE A 201 -20.80 34.57 22.34
C ILE A 201 -20.07 35.93 22.31
N LYS A 202 -18.79 35.94 21.88
CA LYS A 202 -18.12 37.15 21.39
C LYS A 202 -17.88 37.01 19.89
N ASN A 203 -18.39 38.00 19.16
CA ASN A 203 -18.46 38.06 17.71
C ASN A 203 -17.08 38.32 17.04
N LYS A 204 -16.92 37.68 15.88
CA LYS A 204 -16.20 38.04 14.63
C LYS A 204 -14.90 38.88 14.64
N CYS A 205 -13.88 38.22 14.07
CA CYS A 205 -12.77 38.62 13.18
C CYS A 205 -12.51 40.11 12.85
N PRO A 206 -11.22 40.51 12.77
CA PRO A 206 -10.76 41.54 11.85
C PRO A 206 -10.27 40.97 10.50
N GLU A 207 -10.60 41.70 9.44
CA GLU A 207 -10.11 41.56 8.06
C GLU A 207 -8.59 41.73 7.96
N ILE A 208 -7.92 40.89 7.18
CA ILE A 208 -6.68 41.28 6.48
C ILE A 208 -6.69 40.68 5.07
N VAL A 209 -6.98 41.54 4.10
CA VAL A 209 -6.68 41.36 2.68
C VAL A 209 -5.23 41.73 2.45
N GLN A 210 -4.41 40.83 1.89
CA GLN A 210 -3.16 41.23 1.24
C GLN A 210 -3.02 40.62 -0.15
N LYS A 211 -2.96 41.55 -1.11
CA LYS A 211 -2.60 41.44 -2.52
C LYS A 211 -1.21 40.86 -2.69
N LEU A 212 -1.02 39.95 -3.66
CA LEU A 212 0.20 39.87 -4.48
C LEU A 212 -0.16 39.27 -5.86
N SER A 213 -0.65 40.11 -6.76
CA SER A 213 -0.53 39.91 -8.21
C SER A 213 0.66 40.72 -8.68
N GLY A 214 1.69 40.04 -9.21
CA GLY A 214 2.92 40.69 -9.66
C GLY A 214 3.78 39.76 -10.50
N LYS A 215 3.56 39.84 -11.82
CA LYS A 215 4.55 39.74 -12.90
C LYS A 215 5.50 38.53 -12.90
N PHE A 216 5.27 37.62 -13.84
CA PHE A 216 6.36 37.02 -14.62
C PHE A 216 6.05 37.19 -16.11
N VAL A 217 7.09 37.69 -16.79
CA VAL A 217 7.24 37.97 -18.22
C VAL A 217 7.02 36.72 -19.08
#